data_AF-A0A3M9M9X9-F1
#
_entry.id   AF-A0A3M9M9X9-F1
#
_cell.length_a   1.000
_cell.length_b   1.000
_cell.length_c   1.000
_cell.angle_alpha   90.00
_cell.angle_beta   90.00
_cell.angle_gamma   90.00
#
_symmetry.space_group_name_H-M   'P 1'
#
loop_
_entity.id
_entity.type
_entity.pdbx_description
1 polymer ?
#
loop_
_entity_poly.entity_id
_entity_poly.type
_entity_poly.pdbx_seq_one_letter_code
_entity_poly.pdbx_strand_id
1 'polypeptide(L)'
;MNVLTLNLSDSVKIEVDNSFTGLETIKYNGEIVSEKKSLLGENHRFEREENGELVVYEVRISIKHLTRVGIDIYRNNKVILLS
;
A
#
# COMPACT_ATOMS: atom_id res chain seq x y z
N MET A 1 10.00 -8.21 2.59
CA MET A 1 9.63 -8.34 4.02
C MET A 1 8.29 -7.67 4.18
N ASN A 2 7.32 -8.31 4.82
CA ASN A 2 6.04 -7.66 5.10
C ASN A 2 6.24 -6.58 6.16
N VAL A 3 5.85 -5.35 5.85
CA VAL A 3 5.97 -4.19 6.74
C VAL A 3 4.61 -3.72 7.23
N LEU A 4 3.54 -4.07 6.51
CA LEU A 4 2.16 -3.81 6.93
C LEU A 4 1.23 -4.87 6.34
N THR A 5 0.29 -5.31 7.16
CA THR A 5 -0.94 -5.98 6.73
C THR A 5 -2.11 -5.22 7.33
N LEU A 6 -3.03 -4.75 6.50
CA LEU A 6 -4.22 -4.00 6.90
C LEU A 6 -5.47 -4.71 6.39
N ASN A 7 -6.31 -5.18 7.31
CA ASN A 7 -7.64 -5.68 7.00
C ASN A 7 -8.63 -4.51 7.11
N LEU A 8 -9.18 -4.07 5.97
CA LEU A 8 -10.16 -2.98 5.91
C LEU A 8 -11.58 -3.45 6.19
N SER A 9 -11.86 -4.70 5.83
CA SER A 9 -13.09 -5.43 6.07
C SER A 9 -12.79 -6.93 6.00
N ASP A 10 -13.80 -7.77 6.18
CA ASP A 10 -13.67 -9.22 6.00
C ASP A 10 -13.29 -9.63 4.56
N SER A 11 -13.52 -8.75 3.58
CA SER A 11 -13.31 -9.01 2.15
C SER A 11 -12.14 -8.24 1.54
N VAL A 12 -11.53 -7.30 2.27
CA VAL A 12 -10.47 -6.42 1.74
C VAL A 12 -9.27 -6.40 2.66
N LYS A 13 -8.16 -6.89 2.13
CA LYS A 13 -6.85 -6.92 2.77
C LYS A 13 -5.80 -6.26 1.87
N ILE A 14 -5.08 -5.30 2.44
CA ILE A 14 -3.93 -4.66 1.81
C ILE A 14 -2.65 -5.13 2.52
N GLU A 15 -1.68 -5.59 1.74
CA GLU A 15 -0.36 -5.98 2.24
C GLU A 15 0.69 -5.10 1.57
N VAL A 16 1.64 -4.61 2.36
CA VAL A 16 2.77 -3.83 1.89
C VAL A 16 4.04 -4.59 2.24
N ASP A 17 4.76 -4.99 1.21
CA ASP A 17 6.08 -5.59 1.34
C ASP A 17 7.16 -4.60 0.90
N ASN A 18 8.27 -4.57 1.63
CA ASN A 18 9.47 -3.84 1.26
C ASN A 18 10.68 -4.78 1.36
N SER A 19 11.56 -4.79 0.37
CA SER A 19 12.81 -5.55 0.38
C SER A 19 13.98 -4.68 0.85
N PHE A 20 15.06 -5.31 1.33
CA PHE A 20 16.31 -4.61 1.65
C PHE A 20 16.91 -3.83 0.47
N THR A 21 16.53 -4.17 -0.77
CA THR A 21 16.99 -3.47 -1.98
C THR A 21 16.04 -2.38 -2.45
N GLY A 22 15.01 -2.08 -1.65
CA GLY A 22 14.01 -1.05 -1.93
C GLY A 22 12.91 -1.50 -2.88
N LEU A 23 12.68 -2.81 -3.04
CA LEU A 23 11.53 -3.30 -3.82
C LEU A 23 10.28 -3.20 -2.96
N GLU A 24 9.37 -2.31 -3.36
CA GLU A 24 8.07 -2.05 -2.75
C GLU A 24 6.99 -2.79 -3.54
N THR A 25 6.25 -3.67 -2.87
CA THR A 25 5.18 -4.48 -3.48
C THR A 25 3.90 -4.29 -2.69
N ILE A 26 2.83 -3.88 -3.38
CA ILE A 26 1.49 -3.78 -2.82
C ILE A 26 0.68 -4.98 -3.27
N LYS A 27 -0.01 -5.63 -2.32
CA LYS A 27 -0.96 -6.69 -2.62
C LYS A 27 -2.35 -6.34 -2.14
N TYR A 28 -3.33 -6.68 -2.96
CA TYR A 28 -4.76 -6.59 -2.64
C TYR A 28 -5.31 -8.02 -2.62
N ASN A 29 -5.77 -8.49 -1.46
CA ASN A 29 -6.25 -9.86 -1.28
C ASN A 29 -5.24 -10.93 -1.77
N GLY A 30 -3.95 -10.69 -1.57
CA GLY A 30 -2.86 -11.57 -2.00
C GLY A 30 -2.38 -11.39 -3.45
N GLU A 31 -3.13 -10.68 -4.29
CA GLU A 31 -2.72 -10.37 -5.68
C GLU A 31 -1.78 -9.16 -5.69
N ILE A 32 -0.65 -9.23 -6.41
CA ILE A 32 0.24 -8.08 -6.59
C ILE A 32 -0.42 -7.06 -7.52
N VAL A 33 -0.70 -5.88 -7.00
CA VAL A 33 -1.39 -4.80 -7.73
C VAL A 33 -0.46 -3.68 -8.14
N SER A 34 0.70 -3.58 -7.50
CA SER A 34 1.73 -2.60 -7.82
C SER A 34 3.07 -3.06 -7.29
N GLU A 35 4.12 -2.85 -8.08
CA GLU A 35 5.49 -3.12 -7.68
C GLU A 35 6.41 -2.04 -8.24
N LYS A 36 7.26 -1.48 -7.39
CA LYS A 36 8.20 -0.40 -7.73
C LYS A 36 9.48 -0.54 -6.94
N LYS A 37 10.58 -0.01 -7.47
CA LYS A 37 11.86 0.05 -6.77
C LYS A 37 12.14 1.48 -6.33
N SER A 38 12.27 1.70 -5.03
CA SER A 38 12.59 3.00 -4.43
C SER A 38 13.46 2.84 -3.19
N LEU A 39 14.39 3.78 -2.99
CA LEU A 39 15.20 3.85 -1.76
C LEU A 39 14.58 4.75 -0.69
N LEU A 40 13.64 5.63 -1.05
CA LEU A 40 13.06 6.63 -0.15
C LEU A 40 11.55 6.45 0.05
N GLY A 41 10.93 5.49 -0.62
CA GLY A 41 9.49 5.38 -0.75
C GLY A 41 8.98 5.84 -2.12
N GLU A 42 7.89 5.24 -2.59
CA GLU A 42 7.16 5.66 -3.78
C GLU A 42 5.64 5.68 -3.54
N ASN A 43 4.91 6.33 -4.46
CA ASN A 43 3.45 6.31 -4.46
C ASN A 43 2.95 5.20 -5.37
N HIS A 44 2.18 4.27 -4.81
CA HIS A 44 1.53 3.19 -5.53
C HIS A 44 0.05 3.49 -5.68
N ARG A 45 -0.42 3.61 -6.92
CA ARG A 45 -1.84 3.86 -7.22
C ARG A 45 -2.38 2.73 -8.07
N PHE A 46 -3.54 2.21 -7.71
CA PHE A 46 -4.22 1.13 -8.42
C PHE A 46 -5.74 1.22 -8.21
N GLU A 47 -6.50 0.49 -9.03
CA GLU A 47 -7.96 0.50 -9.02
C GLU A 47 -8.49 -0.91 -8.80
N ARG A 48 -9.61 -1.02 -8.09
CA ARG A 48 -10.31 -2.28 -7.81
C ARG A 48 -11.80 -2.08 -7.85
N GLU A 49 -12.52 -3.08 -8.35
CA GLU A 49 -13.98 -3.10 -8.30
C GLU A 49 -14.43 -3.64 -6.94
N GLU A 50 -15.26 -2.87 -6.25
CA GLU A 50 -15.89 -3.28 -5.00
C GLU A 50 -17.39 -3.01 -5.07
N ASN A 51 -18.20 -4.05 -4.89
CA ASN A 51 -19.67 -3.96 -4.97
C ASN A 51 -20.18 -3.29 -6.26
N GLY A 52 -19.50 -3.49 -7.39
CA GLY A 52 -19.84 -2.90 -8.68
C GLY A 52 -19.39 -1.44 -8.87
N GLU A 53 -18.66 -0.86 -7.92
CA GLU A 53 -18.07 0.47 -8.04
C GLU A 53 -16.55 0.40 -8.19
N LEU A 54 -15.99 1.24 -9.07
CA LEU A 54 -14.55 1.37 -9.22
C LEU A 54 -13.99 2.21 -8.06
N VAL A 55 -13.13 1.60 -7.27
CA VAL A 55 -12.44 2.20 -6.13
C VAL A 55 -10.98 2.43 -6.47
N VAL A 56 -10.49 3.63 -6.19
CA VAL A 56 -9.09 4.01 -6.37
C VAL A 56 -8.38 3.93 -5.03
N TYR A 57 -7.28 3.18 -4.99
CA TYR A 57 -6.37 3.10 -3.86
C TYR A 57 -5.09 3.85 -4.14
N GLU A 58 -4.57 4.51 -3.12
CA GLU A 58 -3.23 5.10 -3.12
C GLU A 58 -2.50 4.67 -1.84
N VAL A 59 -1.38 3.98 -2.00
CA VAL A 59 -0.47 3.60 -0.93
C VAL A 59 0.81 4.40 -1.10
N ARG A 60 1.10 5.29 -0.15
CA ARG A 60 2.30 6.11 -0.15
C ARG A 60 3.29 5.53 0.83
N ILE A 61 4.45 5.15 0.34
CA ILE A 61 5.56 4.68 1.15
C ILE A 61 6.55 5.83 1.29
N SER A 62 7.11 6.00 2.48
CA SER A 62 8.14 7.01 2.76
C SER A 62 9.12 6.52 3.81
N ILE A 63 10.37 7.00 3.78
CA ILE A 63 11.30 6.81 4.89
C ILE A 63 11.25 8.04 5.80
N LYS A 64 10.77 7.85 7.03
CA LYS A 64 10.73 8.84 8.11
C LYS A 64 11.93 8.63 9.04
N HIS A 65 12.61 9.73 9.41
CA HIS A 65 13.73 9.74 10.36
C HIS A 65 14.78 8.63 10.12
N LEU A 66 15.16 8.44 8.85
CA LEU A 66 16.22 7.53 8.38
C LEU A 66 16.03 6.02 8.64
N THR A 67 15.03 5.61 9.43
CA THR A 67 14.91 4.22 9.89
C THR A 67 13.49 3.66 9.88
N ARG A 68 12.47 4.53 9.82
CA ARG A 68 11.07 4.11 9.90
C ARG A 68 10.41 4.20 8.54
N VAL A 69 9.78 3.12 8.10
CA VAL A 69 8.90 3.15 6.92
C VAL A 69 7.56 3.74 7.35
N GLY A 70 7.21 4.89 6.78
CA GLY A 70 5.88 5.47 6.87
C GLY A 70 4.99 4.94 5.75
N ILE A 71 3.75 4.63 6.09
CA ILE A 71 2.77 4.07 5.15
C ILE A 71 1.45 4.80 5.34
N ASP A 72 1.07 5.54 4.32
CA ASP A 72 -0.22 6.23 4.26
C ASP A 72 -1.09 5.56 3.19
N ILE A 73 -2.33 5.23 3.54
CA ILE A 73 -3.27 4.55 2.64
C ILE A 73 -4.52 5.39 2.48
N TYR A 74 -4.90 5.60 1.23
CA TYR A 74 -6.10 6.32 0.84
C TYR A 74 -7.00 5.42 -0.01
N ARG A 75 -8.31 5.56 0.18
CA ARG A 75 -9.36 4.93 -0.64
C ARG A 75 -10.31 6.01 -1.12
N ASN A 76 -10.43 6.19 -2.44
CA ASN A 76 -11.20 7.29 -3.05
C ASN A 76 -10.86 8.66 -2.42
N ASN A 77 -9.56 8.94 -2.30
CA ASN A 77 -8.97 10.14 -1.69
C ASN A 77 -9.28 10.34 -0.19
N LYS A 78 -9.97 9.39 0.47
CA LYS A 78 -10.20 9.42 1.92
C LYS A 78 -9.07 8.67 2.62
N VAL A 79 -8.58 9.24 3.71
CA VAL A 79 -7.57 8.61 4.56
C VAL A 79 -8.14 7.36 5.20
N ILE A 80 -7.38 6.27 5.12
CA ILE A 80 -7.67 4.99 5.77
C ILE A 80 -6.63 4.69 6.85
N LEU A 81 -5.37 4.97 6.57
CA LEU A 81 -4.27 4.81 7.51
C LEU A 81 -3.24 5.92 7.30
N LEU A 82 -2.68 6.44 8.38
CA LEU A 82 -1.47 7.27 8.38
C LEU A 82 -0.51 6.69 9.42
N SER A 83 0.72 6.38 9.03
CA SER A 83 1.73 5.74 9.90
C SER A 83 3.08 6.40 9.75
#